data_AF-A0A525JDQ8-F1
#
_entry.id   AF-A0A525JDQ8-F1
#
_cell.length_a   1.000
_cell.length_b   1.000
_cell.length_c   1.000
_cell.angle_alpha   90.00
_cell.angle_beta   90.00
_cell.angle_gamma   90.00
#
_symmetry.space_group_name_H-M   'P 1'
#
loop_
_entity.id
_entity.type
_entity.pdbx_description
1 polymer ?
#
loop_
_entity_poly.entity_id
_entity_poly.type
_entity_poly.pdbx_seq_one_letter_code
_entity_poly.pdbx_strand_id
1 'polypeptide(L)' 'MAKSIPVTTKKKRGRPATTGRGTQVGERWHPSELAAIDAWIAASTDKTISRAHAIRRLVALGLKAKAK' A
#
# COMPACT_ATOMS: atom_id res chain seq x y z
N MET A 1 -21.81 51.37 -15.06
CA MET A 1 -21.48 49.94 -15.21
C MET A 1 -21.03 49.39 -13.88
N ALA A 2 -21.82 48.52 -13.25
CA ALA A 2 -21.44 47.89 -11.98
C ALA A 2 -20.40 46.79 -12.24
N LYS A 3 -19.29 46.79 -11.49
CA LYS A 3 -18.21 45.80 -11.62
C LYS A 3 -18.72 44.41 -11.22
N SER A 4 -18.43 43.40 -12.04
CA SER A 4 -18.81 42.00 -11.77
C SER A 4 -18.07 41.46 -10.53
N ILE A 5 -18.76 40.67 -9.72
CA ILE A 5 -18.17 40.01 -8.55
C ILE A 5 -17.26 38.88 -9.07
N PRO A 6 -15.95 38.88 -8.76
CA PRO A 6 -15.08 37.80 -9.21
C PRO A 6 -15.50 36.50 -8.52
N VAL A 7 -15.78 35.48 -9.31
CA VAL A 7 -16.01 34.11 -8.82
C VAL A 7 -14.78 33.68 -8.04
N THR A 8 -14.88 33.67 -6.72
CA THR A 8 -13.83 33.20 -5.84
C THR A 8 -13.74 31.69 -6.05
N THR A 9 -12.60 31.21 -6.56
CA THR A 9 -12.40 29.78 -6.87
C THR A 9 -12.69 28.94 -5.63
N LYS A 10 -13.66 28.04 -5.74
CA LYS A 10 -14.14 27.20 -4.63
C LYS A 10 -12.96 26.35 -4.14
N LYS A 11 -12.44 26.61 -2.92
CA LYS A 11 -11.35 25.81 -2.33
C LYS A 11 -11.74 24.33 -2.34
N LYS A 12 -10.86 23.45 -2.85
CA LYS A 12 -11.07 21.99 -2.87
C LYS A 12 -11.25 21.49 -1.42
N ARG A 13 -12.51 21.29 -1.00
CA ARG A 13 -12.89 20.68 0.29
C ARG A 13 -12.75 19.15 0.27
N GLY A 14 -11.79 18.63 -0.49
CA GLY A 14 -11.51 17.19 -0.53
C GLY A 14 -10.82 16.74 0.75
N ARG A 15 -10.80 15.42 1.00
CA ARG A 15 -9.96 14.83 2.06
C ARG A 15 -8.52 15.36 1.90
N PRO A 16 -7.86 15.78 2.99
CA PRO A 16 -6.45 16.16 2.95
C PRO A 16 -5.64 15.09 2.22
N ALA A 17 -4.68 15.51 1.40
CA ALA A 17 -3.71 14.59 0.82
C ALA A 17 -2.94 13.94 1.98
N THR A 18 -3.36 12.73 2.35
CA THR A 18 -2.64 11.84 3.25
C THR A 18 -1.52 11.18 2.45
N THR A 19 -0.82 10.18 3.02
CA THR A 19 0.25 9.40 2.36
C THR A 19 -0.14 8.77 1.01
N GLY A 20 -1.41 8.86 0.61
CA GLY A 20 -1.93 8.42 -0.67
C GLY A 20 -2.19 6.92 -0.70
N ARG A 21 -2.54 6.40 -1.87
CA ARG A 21 -2.82 4.96 -2.08
C ARG A 21 -1.54 4.11 -2.19
N GLY A 22 -0.37 4.75 -2.23
CA GLY A 22 0.89 4.10 -2.61
C GLY A 22 0.95 3.76 -4.10
N THR A 23 2.04 3.10 -4.50
CA THR A 23 2.28 2.63 -5.88
C THR A 23 1.94 1.15 -5.99
N GLN A 24 1.16 0.76 -7.00
CA GLN A 24 0.86 -0.64 -7.28
C GLN A 24 2.05 -1.27 -8.03
N VAL A 25 2.56 -2.39 -7.51
CA VAL A 25 3.60 -3.19 -8.15
C VAL A 25 2.95 -4.47 -8.67
N GLY A 26 2.92 -4.65 -9.98
CA GLY A 26 2.37 -5.84 -10.64
C GLY A 26 3.48 -6.75 -11.12
N GLU A 27 3.87 -7.72 -10.29
CA GLU A 27 4.93 -8.68 -10.59
C GLU A 27 4.37 -10.09 -10.83
N ARG A 28 5.07 -10.88 -11.66
CA ARG A 28 4.73 -12.27 -11.91
C ARG A 28 5.56 -13.16 -10.99
N TRP A 29 4.89 -14.05 -10.28
CA TRP A 29 5.50 -14.95 -9.30
C TRP A 29 5.37 -16.40 -9.77
N HIS A 30 6.38 -17.21 -9.50
CA HIS A 30 6.35 -18.63 -9.77
C HIS A 30 5.55 -19.39 -8.69
N PRO A 31 4.97 -20.58 -9.01
CA PRO A 31 4.18 -21.35 -8.05
C PRO A 31 4.92 -21.71 -6.76
N SER A 32 6.23 -22.00 -6.85
CA SER A 32 7.08 -22.32 -5.69
C SER A 32 7.19 -21.15 -4.71
N GLU A 33 7.33 -19.93 -5.23
CA GLU A 33 7.45 -18.71 -4.42
C GLU A 33 6.11 -18.39 -3.74
N LEU A 34 5.00 -18.54 -4.48
CA LEU A 34 3.65 -18.39 -3.92
C LEU A 34 3.38 -19.40 -2.81
N ALA A 35 3.78 -20.66 -3.00
CA ALA A 35 3.63 -21.71 -1.99
C ALA A 35 4.46 -21.41 -0.72
N ALA A 36 5.66 -20.85 -0.86
CA ALA A 36 6.47 -20.43 0.28
C ALA A 36 5.81 -19.31 1.08
N ILE A 37 5.19 -18.33 0.39
CA ILE A 37 4.43 -17.26 1.05
C ILE A 37 3.20 -17.83 1.77
N ASP A 38 2.48 -18.76 1.15
CA ASP A 38 1.29 -19.38 1.76
C ASP A 38 1.64 -20.20 2.99
N ALA A 39 2.74 -20.95 2.94
CA ALA A 39 3.26 -21.67 4.11
C ALA A 39 3.62 -20.70 5.25
N TRP A 40 4.22 -19.56 4.94
CA TRP A 40 4.51 -18.51 5.92
C TRP A 40 3.24 -17.90 6.52
N ILE A 41 2.19 -17.67 5.71
CA ILE A 41 0.89 -17.20 6.19
C ILE A 41 0.25 -18.24 7.12
N ALA A 42 0.28 -19.52 6.75
CA ALA A 42 -0.28 -20.60 7.56
C ALA A 42 0.42 -20.75 8.93
N ALA A 43 1.73 -20.49 8.97
CA ALA A 43 2.52 -20.48 10.19
C ALA A 43 2.35 -19.20 11.03
N SER A 44 1.75 -18.15 10.49
CA SER A 44 1.55 -16.89 11.20
C SER A 44 0.40 -17.00 12.21
N THR A 45 0.56 -16.37 13.37
CA THR A 45 -0.50 -16.30 14.41
C THR A 45 -1.78 -15.64 13.89
N ASP A 46 -1.64 -14.74 12.91
CA ASP A 46 -2.73 -14.06 12.25
C ASP A 46 -3.12 -14.80 10.95
N LYS A 47 -4.11 -15.68 11.08
CA LYS A 47 -4.61 -16.55 10.00
C LYS A 47 -5.43 -15.80 8.94
N THR A 48 -5.64 -14.49 9.10
CA THR A 48 -6.47 -13.66 8.21
C THR A 48 -5.66 -12.78 7.26
N ILE A 49 -4.34 -12.92 7.28
CA ILE A 49 -3.44 -12.12 6.43
C ILE A 49 -3.62 -12.48 4.95
N SER A 50 -3.86 -11.45 4.14
CA SER A 50 -3.84 -11.58 2.69
C SER A 50 -2.40 -11.71 2.16
N ARG A 51 -2.22 -12.38 1.01
CA ARG A 51 -0.91 -12.57 0.38
C ARG A 51 -0.16 -11.25 0.15
N ALA A 52 -0.85 -10.20 -0.29
CA ALA A 52 -0.25 -8.87 -0.48
C ALA A 52 0.26 -8.26 0.83
N HIS A 53 -0.46 -8.47 1.94
CA HIS A 53 -0.04 -7.99 3.24
C HIS A 53 1.13 -8.81 3.82
N ALA A 54 1.14 -10.13 3.58
CA ALA A 54 2.26 -11.00 3.92
C ALA A 54 3.57 -10.55 3.25
N ILE A 55 3.52 -10.28 1.94
CA ILE A 55 4.68 -9.79 1.18
C ILE A 55 5.23 -8.49 1.79
N ARG A 56 4.36 -7.54 2.16
CA ARG A 56 4.81 -6.28 2.82
C ARG A 56 5.58 -6.54 4.11
N ARG A 57 5.12 -7.49 4.94
CA ARG A 57 5.81 -7.86 6.18
C ARG A 57 7.13 -8.56 5.92
N LEU A 58 7.15 -9.51 4.98
CA LEU A 58 8.37 -10.23 4.58
C LEU A 58 9.44 -9.27 4.05
N VAL A 59 9.06 -8.29 3.23
CA VAL A 59 9.98 -7.24 2.75
C VAL A 59 10.52 -6.41 3.91
N ALA A 60 9.67 -5.97 4.85
CA ALA A 60 10.12 -5.21 6.01
C ALA A 60 11.11 -6.00 6.88
N LEU A 61 10.87 -7.30 7.07
CA LEU A 61 11.79 -8.19 7.78
C LEU A 61 13.13 -8.34 7.05
N GLY A 62 13.09 -8.57 5.72
CA GLY A 62 14.30 -8.71 4.90
C GLY A 62 15.15 -7.43 4.88
N LEU A 63 14.51 -6.26 4.78
CA LEU A 63 15.21 -4.98 4.83
C LEU A 63 15.85 -4.71 6.21
N LYS A 64 15.16 -5.09 7.30
CA LYS A 64 15.70 -4.96 8.65
C LYS A 64 16.88 -5.90 8.90
N ALA A 65 16.83 -7.13 8.37
CA ALA A 65 17.89 -8.11 8.52
C ALA A 65 19.18 -7.69 7.78
N LYS A 66 19.05 -7.06 6.60
CA LYS A 66 20.19 -6.60 5.80
C LYS A 66 20.84 -5.31 6.32
N ALA A 67 20.10 -4.51 7.10
CA ALA A 67 20.61 -3.27 7.68
C ALA A 67 21.45 -3.47 8.96
N LYS A 68 21.74 -4.73 9.32
CA LYS A 68 22.60 -5.12 10.44
C LYS A 68 23.88 -5.76 9.91
#